data_AF-A0AAJ2IIH5-F1
#
_entry.id   AF-A0AAJ2IIH5-F1
#
_cell.length_a   1.000
_cell.length_b   1.000
_cell.length_c   1.000
_cell.angle_alpha   90.00
_cell.angle_beta   90.00
_cell.angle_gamma   90.00
#
_symmetry.space_group_name_H-M   'P 1'
#
loop_
_entity.id
_entity.type
_entity.pdbx_description
1 polymer ?
#
loop_
_entity_poly.entity_id
_entity_poly.type
_entity_poly.pdbx_seq_one_letter_code
_entity_poly.pdbx_strand_id
1 'polypeptide(L)'
;MTSGADDQLDPEMRSRIADLAATMSAEPSDVPRLGHIPDDATPSCVRDSDGVWHLIIRERGTVMFDRQSSDPEEFLSWVAVAIAEAASYRLHSPGAPDYLRRIWAEQYRMLTAADPEWARAWLERTRTRLVDQGADDRELAQLPGRHPG
;
A
#
# COMPACT_ATOMS: atom_id res chain seq x y z
N MET A 1 -3.27 -2.87 -36.05
CA MET A 1 -4.07 -3.58 -35.04
C MET A 1 -3.24 -3.64 -33.76
N THR A 2 -3.30 -2.59 -32.94
CA THR A 2 -2.63 -2.57 -31.64
C THR A 2 -3.56 -3.24 -30.65
N SER A 3 -3.10 -4.36 -30.11
CA SER A 3 -3.76 -5.17 -29.07
C SER A 3 -4.46 -4.28 -28.07
N GLY A 4 -5.76 -4.48 -27.86
CA GLY A 4 -6.39 -3.99 -26.64
C GLY A 4 -5.55 -4.51 -25.48
N ALA A 5 -5.06 -3.60 -24.64
CA ALA A 5 -4.59 -4.02 -23.34
C ALA A 5 -5.84 -4.46 -22.60
N ASP A 6 -6.11 -5.77 -22.61
CA ASP A 6 -7.17 -6.33 -21.78
C ASP A 6 -6.93 -5.84 -20.36
N ASP A 7 -7.99 -5.32 -19.73
CA ASP A 7 -7.99 -4.97 -18.32
C ASP A 7 -7.54 -6.22 -17.55
N GLN A 8 -6.31 -6.19 -17.04
CA GLN A 8 -5.69 -7.36 -16.43
C GLN A 8 -6.15 -7.58 -14.99
N LEU A 9 -7.11 -6.82 -14.48
CA LEU A 9 -7.64 -7.02 -13.14
C LEU A 9 -9.09 -7.50 -13.22
N ASP A 10 -9.39 -8.60 -12.53
CA ASP A 10 -10.75 -9.09 -12.51
C ASP A 10 -11.72 -8.07 -11.85
N PRO A 11 -12.99 -8.01 -12.30
CA PRO A 11 -13.95 -7.02 -11.81
C PRO A 11 -14.25 -7.13 -10.32
N GLU A 12 -14.16 -8.33 -9.74
CA GLU A 12 -14.40 -8.56 -8.32
C GLU A 12 -13.32 -7.88 -7.48
N MET A 13 -12.05 -8.16 -7.76
CA MET A 13 -10.93 -7.54 -7.05
C MET A 13 -10.90 -6.02 -7.25
N ARG A 14 -11.23 -5.55 -8.45
CA ARG A 14 -11.39 -4.11 -8.73
C ARG A 14 -12.44 -3.46 -7.81
N SER A 15 -13.60 -4.09 -7.64
CA SER A 15 -14.65 -3.60 -6.73
C SER A 15 -14.14 -3.58 -5.29
N ARG A 16 -13.49 -4.66 -4.85
CA ARG A 16 -12.96 -4.77 -3.49
C ARG A 16 -11.91 -3.70 -3.17
N ILE A 17 -11.04 -3.37 -4.12
CA ILE A 17 -10.07 -2.28 -3.97
C ILE A 17 -10.77 -0.92 -3.89
N ALA A 18 -11.84 -0.71 -4.66
CA ALA A 18 -12.61 0.53 -4.59
C ALA A 18 -13.33 0.68 -3.23
N ASP A 19 -13.93 -0.40 -2.72
CA ASP A 19 -14.58 -0.42 -1.40
C ASP A 19 -13.55 -0.21 -0.27
N LEU A 20 -12.37 -0.81 -0.40
CA LEU A 20 -11.23 -0.60 0.50
C LEU A 20 -10.79 0.87 0.51
N ALA A 21 -10.57 1.47 -0.66
CA ALA A 21 -10.19 2.88 -0.78
C ALA A 21 -11.24 3.81 -0.14
N ALA A 22 -12.53 3.52 -0.36
CA ALA A 22 -13.62 4.28 0.25
C ALA A 22 -13.62 4.16 1.78
N THR A 23 -13.46 2.94 2.31
CA THR A 23 -13.33 2.67 3.75
C THR A 23 -12.18 3.45 4.38
N MET A 24 -11.06 3.55 3.65
CA MET A 24 -9.88 4.29 4.08
C MET A 24 -9.98 5.81 3.87
N SER A 25 -11.08 6.31 3.29
CA SER A 25 -11.25 7.71 2.87
C SER A 25 -10.11 8.20 1.95
N ALA A 26 -9.61 7.32 1.09
CA ALA A 26 -8.54 7.61 0.15
C ALA A 26 -9.04 8.38 -1.07
N GLU A 27 -8.18 9.24 -1.62
CA GLU A 27 -8.46 9.91 -2.89
C GLU A 27 -8.16 8.97 -4.07
N PRO A 28 -8.78 9.19 -5.25
CA PRO A 28 -8.50 8.37 -6.43
C PRO A 28 -7.02 8.32 -6.84
N SER A 29 -6.23 9.36 -6.51
CA SER A 29 -4.78 9.41 -6.76
C SER A 29 -3.95 8.57 -5.80
N ASP A 30 -4.52 8.14 -4.67
CA ASP A 30 -3.83 7.30 -3.68
C ASP A 30 -3.92 5.81 -4.06
N VAL A 31 -4.86 5.46 -4.95
CA VAL A 31 -5.11 4.08 -5.38
C VAL A 31 -4.12 3.66 -6.47
N PRO A 32 -3.48 2.48 -6.36
CA PRO A 32 -2.68 1.90 -7.44
C PRO A 32 -3.46 1.83 -8.76
N ARG A 33 -2.74 1.88 -9.89
CA ARG A 33 -3.37 1.69 -11.20
C ARG A 33 -3.96 0.30 -11.32
N LEU A 34 -5.21 0.19 -11.77
CA LEU A 34 -5.93 -1.08 -11.82
C LEU A 34 -5.99 -1.61 -13.26
N GLY A 35 -5.46 -2.81 -13.48
CA GLY A 35 -5.57 -3.53 -14.75
C GLY A 35 -4.51 -3.20 -15.80
N HIS A 36 -3.59 -2.29 -15.49
CA HIS A 36 -2.51 -1.90 -16.40
C HIS A 36 -1.25 -1.52 -15.63
N ILE A 37 -0.09 -1.84 -16.21
CA ILE A 37 1.22 -1.53 -15.65
C ILE A 37 1.88 -0.42 -16.49
N PRO A 38 1.86 0.85 -16.05
CA PRO A 38 2.60 1.92 -16.69
C PRO A 38 4.12 1.75 -16.44
N ASP A 39 4.94 2.44 -17.23
CA ASP A 39 6.40 2.43 -17.07
C ASP A 39 6.93 3.70 -16.38
N ASP A 40 6.21 4.20 -15.38
CA ASP A 40 6.42 5.51 -14.75
C ASP A 40 6.60 5.46 -13.23
N ALA A 41 6.95 4.28 -12.70
CA ALA A 41 7.06 3.98 -11.27
C ALA A 41 5.74 4.05 -10.47
N THR A 42 4.58 4.18 -11.13
CA THR A 42 3.29 4.11 -10.43
C THR A 42 2.97 2.66 -10.03
N PRO A 43 2.65 2.37 -8.75
CA PRO A 43 2.16 1.06 -8.33
C PRO A 43 0.92 0.64 -9.09
N SER A 44 0.84 -0.64 -9.44
CA SER A 44 -0.24 -1.20 -10.24
C SER A 44 -0.72 -2.55 -9.70
N CYS A 45 -2.02 -2.77 -9.77
CA CYS A 45 -2.69 -4.02 -9.44
C CYS A 45 -3.14 -4.72 -10.73
N VAL A 46 -2.64 -5.93 -10.97
CA VAL A 46 -3.03 -6.77 -12.10
C VAL A 46 -3.18 -8.22 -11.63
N ARG A 47 -3.75 -9.05 -12.49
CA ARG A 47 -3.85 -10.50 -12.34
C ARG A 47 -3.25 -11.15 -13.58
N ASP A 48 -2.41 -12.14 -13.37
CA ASP A 48 -1.82 -12.91 -14.46
C ASP A 48 -2.77 -14.00 -14.98
N SER A 49 -2.31 -14.74 -15.99
CA SER A 49 -3.08 -15.85 -16.58
C SER A 49 -3.23 -17.07 -15.66
N ASP A 50 -2.38 -17.19 -14.64
CA ASP A 50 -2.44 -18.28 -13.65
C ASP A 50 -3.39 -17.92 -12.48
N GLY A 51 -3.95 -16.72 -12.52
CA GLY A 51 -4.93 -16.23 -11.56
C GLY A 51 -4.31 -15.62 -10.31
N VAL A 52 -3.01 -15.32 -10.33
CA VAL A 52 -2.26 -14.68 -9.23
C VAL A 52 -2.35 -13.17 -9.35
N TRP A 53 -2.59 -12.47 -8.24
CA TRP A 53 -2.61 -11.00 -8.21
C TRP A 53 -1.22 -10.44 -7.91
N HIS A 54 -0.88 -9.36 -8.60
CA HIS A 54 0.38 -8.65 -8.48
C HIS A 54 0.16 -7.21 -8.03
N LEU A 55 0.94 -6.78 -7.04
CA LEU A 55 1.19 -5.37 -6.75
C LEU A 55 2.60 -5.07 -7.27
N ILE A 56 2.66 -4.37 -8.41
CA ILE A 56 3.87 -4.23 -9.19
C ILE A 56 4.22 -2.77 -9.48
N ILE A 57 5.52 -2.45 -9.47
CA ILE A 57 6.08 -1.17 -9.90
C ILE A 57 7.07 -1.43 -11.02
N ARG A 58 6.87 -0.76 -12.16
CA ARG A 58 7.80 -0.78 -13.30
C ARG A 58 8.30 0.62 -13.59
N GLU A 59 9.60 0.75 -13.80
CA GLU A 59 10.25 2.00 -14.19
C GLU A 59 11.31 1.72 -15.26
N ARG A 60 11.27 2.46 -16.37
CA ARG A 60 12.29 2.42 -17.45
C ARG A 60 12.56 0.98 -17.93
N GLY A 61 11.50 0.22 -18.15
CA GLY A 61 11.54 -1.17 -18.61
C GLY A 61 11.99 -2.19 -17.55
N THR A 62 12.18 -1.77 -16.30
CA THR A 62 12.63 -2.64 -15.20
C THR A 62 11.54 -2.80 -14.15
N VAL A 63 11.28 -4.03 -13.72
CA VAL A 63 10.42 -4.30 -12.55
C VAL A 63 11.21 -3.99 -11.29
N MET A 64 10.79 -2.95 -10.57
CA MET A 64 11.46 -2.48 -9.35
C MET A 64 10.93 -3.18 -8.10
N PHE A 65 9.66 -3.58 -8.15
CA PHE A 65 8.95 -4.25 -7.07
C PHE A 65 7.83 -5.10 -7.66
N ASP A 66 7.68 -6.33 -7.20
CA ASP A 66 6.56 -7.20 -7.53
C ASP A 66 6.25 -8.11 -6.34
N ARG A 67 5.05 -7.96 -5.78
CA ARG A 67 4.53 -8.89 -4.77
C ARG A 67 3.31 -9.60 -5.33
N GLN A 68 3.31 -10.91 -5.13
CA GLN A 68 2.38 -11.83 -5.77
C GLN A 68 1.62 -12.64 -4.72
N SER A 69 0.31 -12.77 -4.85
CA SER A 69 -0.48 -13.67 -4.00
C SER A 69 -1.67 -14.25 -4.75
N SER A 70 -2.00 -15.49 -4.44
CA SER A 70 -3.27 -16.13 -4.80
C SER A 70 -4.32 -16.02 -3.69
N ASP A 71 -3.97 -15.46 -2.54
CA ASP A 71 -4.89 -15.16 -1.44
C ASP A 71 -5.42 -13.72 -1.59
N PRO A 72 -6.74 -13.54 -1.79
CA PRO A 72 -7.30 -12.21 -1.98
C PRO A 72 -7.18 -11.30 -0.76
N GLU A 73 -7.23 -11.84 0.48
CA GLU A 73 -7.11 -11.03 1.69
C GLU A 73 -5.66 -10.57 1.89
N GLU A 74 -4.71 -11.45 1.62
CA GLU A 74 -3.30 -11.09 1.66
C GLU A 74 -3.00 -9.99 0.63
N PHE A 75 -3.48 -10.14 -0.60
CA PHE A 75 -3.31 -9.15 -1.65
C PHE A 75 -3.91 -7.79 -1.27
N LEU A 76 -5.15 -7.76 -0.77
CA LEU A 76 -5.79 -6.53 -0.31
C LEU A 76 -5.05 -5.87 0.84
N SER A 77 -4.46 -6.64 1.76
CA SER A 77 -3.65 -6.09 2.84
C SER A 77 -2.45 -5.29 2.30
N TRP A 78 -1.85 -5.71 1.18
CA TRP A 78 -0.74 -4.99 0.56
C TRP A 78 -1.22 -3.74 -0.19
N VAL A 79 -2.35 -3.85 -0.88
CA VAL A 79 -2.98 -2.69 -1.55
C VAL A 79 -3.38 -1.63 -0.52
N ALA A 80 -3.91 -2.04 0.64
CA ALA A 80 -4.22 -1.13 1.74
C ALA A 80 -2.96 -0.38 2.20
N VAL A 81 -1.83 -1.07 2.38
CA VAL A 81 -0.57 -0.42 2.76
C VAL A 81 -0.12 0.58 1.68
N ALA A 82 -0.22 0.23 0.40
CA ALA A 82 0.14 1.13 -0.70
C ALA A 82 -0.74 2.40 -0.74
N ILE A 83 -2.05 2.25 -0.54
CA ILE A 83 -3.00 3.36 -0.45
C ILE A 83 -2.67 4.27 0.73
N ALA A 84 -2.46 3.67 1.92
CA ALA A 84 -2.13 4.40 3.13
C ALA A 84 -0.81 5.17 2.97
N GLU A 85 0.18 4.57 2.33
CA GLU A 85 1.47 5.21 2.05
C GLU A 85 1.30 6.41 1.12
N ALA A 86 0.65 6.23 -0.04
CA ALA A 86 0.40 7.32 -1.00
C ALA A 86 -0.38 8.49 -0.37
N ALA A 87 -1.47 8.18 0.34
CA ALA A 87 -2.27 9.18 1.03
C ALA A 87 -1.46 9.93 2.10
N SER A 88 -0.65 9.22 2.89
CA SER A 88 0.17 9.85 3.94
C SER A 88 1.18 10.86 3.35
N TYR A 89 1.83 10.52 2.22
CA TYR A 89 2.75 11.43 1.53
C TYR A 89 2.06 12.62 0.87
N ARG A 90 0.82 12.45 0.42
CA ARG A 90 -0.01 13.56 -0.08
C ARG A 90 -0.40 14.52 1.05
N LEU A 91 -0.75 13.99 2.22
CA LEU A 91 -1.23 14.77 3.37
C LEU A 91 -0.11 15.43 4.18
N HIS A 92 1.11 14.88 4.11
CA HIS A 92 2.24 15.37 4.88
C HIS A 92 3.45 15.60 3.98
N SER A 93 3.91 16.85 3.92
CA SER A 93 5.10 17.23 3.15
C SER A 93 6.38 16.99 3.96
N PRO A 94 7.47 16.55 3.30
CA PRO A 94 8.79 16.45 3.92
C PRO A 94 9.25 17.77 4.54
N GLY A 95 10.01 17.68 5.63
CA GLY A 95 10.63 18.84 6.29
C GLY A 95 9.80 19.47 7.42
N ALA A 96 8.58 18.99 7.67
CA ALA A 96 7.84 19.35 8.88
C ALA A 96 8.47 18.68 10.13
N PRO A 97 8.42 19.31 11.31
CA PRO A 97 8.70 18.63 12.57
C PRO A 97 7.79 17.41 12.75
N ASP A 98 8.32 16.33 13.31
CA ASP A 98 7.61 15.05 13.52
C ASP A 98 7.06 14.42 12.23
N TYR A 99 7.69 14.69 11.09
CA TYR A 99 7.23 14.22 9.79
C TYR A 99 6.95 12.70 9.75
N LEU A 100 7.91 11.88 10.17
CA LEU A 100 7.77 10.41 10.16
C LEU A 100 6.66 9.95 11.11
N ARG A 101 6.59 10.54 12.32
CA ARG A 101 5.51 10.29 13.27
C ARG A 101 4.13 10.55 12.66
N ARG A 102 3.96 11.65 11.92
CA ARG A 102 2.68 12.00 11.26
C ARG A 102 2.35 11.02 10.14
N ILE A 103 3.33 10.71 9.28
CA ILE A 103 3.19 9.72 8.20
C ILE A 103 2.75 8.36 8.76
N TRP A 104 3.44 7.84 9.77
CA TRP A 104 3.13 6.54 10.36
C TRP A 104 1.82 6.52 11.15
N ALA A 105 1.49 7.61 11.85
CA ALA A 105 0.20 7.75 12.52
C ALA A 105 -0.95 7.71 11.50
N GLU A 106 -0.80 8.40 10.37
CA GLU A 106 -1.82 8.43 9.32
C GLU A 106 -1.97 7.06 8.64
N GLN A 107 -0.85 6.41 8.30
CA GLN A 107 -0.88 5.05 7.75
C GLN A 107 -1.58 4.08 8.69
N TYR A 108 -1.23 4.08 9.98
CA TYR A 108 -1.86 3.22 10.98
C TYR A 108 -3.35 3.52 11.16
N ARG A 109 -3.74 4.79 11.16
CA ARG A 109 -5.15 5.21 11.26
C ARG A 109 -5.97 4.67 10.09
N MET A 110 -5.48 4.85 8.86
CA MET A 110 -6.15 4.38 7.65
C MET A 110 -6.23 2.85 7.60
N LEU A 111 -5.14 2.17 7.94
CA LEU A 111 -5.14 0.71 8.02
C LEU A 111 -6.08 0.20 9.12
N THR A 112 -6.16 0.87 10.27
CA THR A 112 -7.09 0.49 11.35
C THR A 112 -8.54 0.62 10.91
N ALA A 113 -8.86 1.62 10.07
CA ALA A 113 -10.20 1.78 9.51
C ALA A 113 -10.56 0.67 8.51
N ALA A 114 -9.58 0.19 7.74
CA ALA A 114 -9.75 -0.95 6.84
C ALA A 114 -9.85 -2.29 7.60
N ASP A 115 -8.83 -2.60 8.39
CA ASP A 115 -8.73 -3.81 9.21
C ASP A 115 -7.69 -3.62 10.35
N PRO A 116 -8.10 -3.72 11.63
CA PRO A 116 -7.19 -3.58 12.77
C PRO A 116 -6.05 -4.61 12.82
N GLU A 117 -6.24 -5.84 12.32
CA GLU A 117 -5.17 -6.84 12.23
C GLU A 117 -4.12 -6.43 11.19
N TRP A 118 -4.55 -5.87 10.06
CA TRP A 118 -3.61 -5.35 9.05
C TRP A 118 -2.78 -4.19 9.61
N ALA A 119 -3.39 -3.28 10.35
CA ALA A 119 -2.69 -2.20 11.03
C ALA A 119 -1.63 -2.71 12.02
N ARG A 120 -1.99 -3.71 12.84
CA ARG A 120 -1.04 -4.34 13.78
C ARG A 120 0.09 -5.06 13.06
N ALA A 121 -0.22 -5.83 12.02
CA ALA A 121 0.78 -6.54 11.23
C ALA A 121 1.74 -5.56 10.52
N TRP A 122 1.22 -4.46 9.97
CA TRP A 122 2.03 -3.38 9.40
C TRP A 122 2.94 -2.73 10.45
N LEU A 123 2.43 -2.45 11.65
CA LEU A 123 3.20 -1.82 12.72
C LEU A 123 4.37 -2.71 13.17
N GLU A 124 4.13 -4.01 13.38
CA GLU A 124 5.18 -4.96 13.75
C GLU A 124 6.23 -5.11 12.64
N ARG A 125 5.81 -5.25 11.37
CA ARG A 125 6.76 -5.31 10.24
C ARG A 125 7.58 -4.04 10.10
N THR A 126 6.96 -2.87 10.29
CA THR A 126 7.65 -1.58 10.22
C THR A 126 8.67 -1.44 11.35
N ARG A 127 8.31 -1.85 12.58
CA ARG A 127 9.23 -1.89 13.71
C ARG A 127 10.42 -2.81 13.44
N THR A 128 10.18 -4.04 13.00
CA THR A 128 11.25 -5.00 12.68
C THR A 128 12.19 -4.43 11.62
N ARG A 129 11.64 -3.88 10.53
CA ARG A 129 12.45 -3.26 9.48
C ARG A 129 13.33 -2.11 10.01
N LEU A 130 12.80 -1.25 10.87
CA LEU A 130 13.55 -0.15 11.47
C LEU A 130 14.68 -0.67 12.36
N VAL A 131 14.41 -1.68 13.20
CA VAL A 131 15.43 -2.32 14.03
C VAL A 131 16.54 -2.94 13.17
N ASP A 132 16.17 -3.66 12.11
CA ASP A 132 17.13 -4.26 11.18
C ASP A 132 17.99 -3.20 10.45
N GLN A 133 17.45 -2.00 10.26
CA GLN A 133 18.15 -0.85 9.68
C GLN A 133 18.98 -0.06 10.70
N GLY A 134 18.97 -0.47 11.98
CA GLY A 134 19.74 0.18 13.05
C GLY A 134 19.09 1.45 13.59
N ALA A 135 17.78 1.59 13.47
CA ALA A 135 17.05 2.73 14.02
C ALA A 135 17.23 2.85 15.54
N ASP A 136 17.33 4.08 16.03
CA ASP A 136 17.49 4.35 17.46
C ASP A 136 16.15 4.41 18.21
N ASP A 137 16.22 4.54 19.54
CA ASP A 137 15.02 4.63 20.40
C ASP A 137 14.13 5.84 20.04
N ARG A 138 14.71 6.93 19.53
CA ARG A 138 13.95 8.13 19.16
C ARG A 138 13.17 7.91 17.88
N GLU A 139 13.73 7.20 16.91
CA GLU A 139 13.04 6.80 15.69
C GLU A 139 11.93 5.80 15.99
N LEU A 140 12.21 4.78 16.81
CA LEU A 140 11.19 3.81 17.22
C LEU A 140 10.05 4.46 18.04
N ALA A 141 10.35 5.49 18.84
CA ALA A 141 9.35 6.24 19.59
C ALA A 141 8.39 7.07 18.71
N GLN A 142 8.70 7.26 17.42
CA GLN A 142 7.80 7.92 16.48
C GLN A 142 6.73 6.97 15.92
N LEU A 143 6.90 5.66 16.07
CA LEU A 143 5.86 4.70 15.67
C LEU A 143 4.58 4.89 16.51
N PRO A 144 3.41 4.61 15.94
CA PRO A 144 2.15 4.58 16.67
C PRO A 144 2.27 3.68 17.91
N GLY A 145 1.83 4.18 19.06
CA GLY A 145 1.70 3.37 20.26
C GLY A 145 0.70 2.25 20.01
N ARG A 146 0.94 1.06 20.60
CA ARG A 146 -0.12 0.04 20.68
C ARG A 146 -1.24 0.64 21.51
N HIS A 147 -2.28 1.15 20.87
CA HIS A 147 -3.50 1.53 21.59
C HIS A 147 -4.12 0.23 22.12
N PRO A 148 -4.31 0.09 23.45
CA PRO A 148 -5.22 -0.93 23.94
C PRO A 148 -6.62 -0.49 23.52
N GLY A 149 -7.27 -1.32 22.69
CA GLY A 149 -8.72 -1.26 22.54
C GLY A 149 -9.41 -1.68 23.84
#